data_AF-A0A7Z9FD00-F1
#
_entry.id   AF-A0A7Z9FD00-F1
#
_cell.length_a   1.000
_cell.length_b   1.000
_cell.length_c   1.000
_cell.angle_alpha   90.00
_cell.angle_beta   90.00
_cell.angle_gamma   90.00
#
_symmetry.space_group_name_H-M   'P 1'
#
loop_
_entity.id
_entity.type
_entity.pdbx_description
1 polymer ?
#
loop_
_entity_poly.entity_id
_entity_poly.type
_entity_poly.pdbx_seq_one_letter_code
_entity_poly.pdbx_strand_id
1 'polypeptide(L)'
;MEGSLRSSDTPPKGGRESRDSVVIRFAGDSGDGMQLTGSQFALSSAIVGNDLSTFPDFPAEIRAPAGSTFGVSAFQVHFSAQNILTPGDEPEVLVAMNPAALKTNLADLDPGGMIVIDRDSFSDKNLRKARYEENPLEDQSLEGYRVLALDMSRLTQAAVKPFGLSQKESLR
;
A
#
# COMPACT_ATOMS: atom_id res chain seq x y z
N MET A 1 -24.95 33.69 23.51
CA MET A 1 -25.05 33.54 22.05
C MET A 1 -23.81 34.18 21.47
N GLU A 2 -22.80 33.37 21.14
CA GLU A 2 -21.56 33.70 20.42
C GLU A 2 -20.97 32.32 20.18
N GLY A 3 -20.86 31.76 18.99
CA GLY A 3 -20.56 32.33 17.68
C GLY A 3 -19.47 31.43 17.11
N SER A 4 -19.84 30.20 16.74
CA SER A 4 -18.94 29.15 16.27
C SER A 4 -18.26 29.57 14.97
N LEU A 5 -16.95 29.82 15.03
CA LEU A 5 -16.09 29.92 13.86
C LEU A 5 -15.84 28.50 13.33
N ARG A 6 -16.67 28.05 12.38
CA ARG A 6 -16.31 26.95 11.49
C ARG A 6 -15.64 27.57 10.28
N SER A 7 -14.31 27.46 10.21
CA SER A 7 -13.56 27.74 8.98
C SER A 7 -13.94 26.69 7.94
N SER A 8 -14.66 27.11 6.90
CA SER A 8 -14.94 26.31 5.71
C SER A 8 -13.68 26.25 4.85
N ASP A 9 -12.80 25.29 5.12
CA ASP A 9 -11.66 25.04 4.26
C ASP A 9 -12.10 24.11 3.12
N THR A 10 -12.35 24.69 1.96
CA THR A 10 -12.58 23.92 0.73
C THR A 10 -11.20 23.62 0.13
N PRO A 11 -10.75 22.36 0.03
CA PRO A 11 -9.42 22.07 -0.46
C PRO A 11 -9.31 22.46 -1.95
N PRO A 12 -8.20 23.11 -2.35
CA PRO A 12 -8.01 23.56 -3.72
C PRO A 12 -7.81 22.38 -4.67
N LYS A 13 -8.44 22.43 -5.85
CA LYS A 13 -8.17 21.51 -6.96
C LYS A 13 -6.70 21.64 -7.39
N GLY A 14 -5.87 20.67 -6.99
CA GLY A 14 -4.47 20.53 -7.42
C GLY A 14 -3.41 21.17 -6.52
N GLY A 15 -3.71 21.47 -5.25
CA GLY A 15 -2.72 21.93 -4.28
C GLY A 15 -2.03 20.77 -3.54
N ARG A 16 -0.76 20.94 -3.17
CA ARG A 16 -0.12 20.08 -2.15
C ARG A 16 -0.89 20.28 -0.83
N GLU A 17 -1.40 19.19 -0.28
CA GLU A 17 -1.99 19.19 1.05
C GLU A 17 -0.89 18.95 2.08
N SER A 18 -0.82 19.79 3.11
CA SER A 18 0.03 19.54 4.27
C SER A 18 -0.68 18.59 5.20
N ARG A 19 0.01 17.50 5.59
CA ARG A 19 -0.49 16.51 6.55
C ARG A 19 0.48 16.44 7.71
N ASP A 20 -0.07 16.45 8.93
CA ASP A 20 0.75 16.30 10.14
C ASP A 20 1.23 14.86 10.31
N SER A 21 0.37 13.89 9.96
CA SER A 21 0.68 12.46 9.98
C SER A 21 0.06 11.74 8.79
N VAL A 22 0.62 10.56 8.47
CA VAL A 22 0.09 9.64 7.46
C VAL A 22 0.32 8.19 7.89
N VAL A 23 -0.68 7.33 7.69
CA VAL A 23 -0.64 5.87 7.83
C VAL A 23 -0.58 5.22 6.44
N ILE A 24 0.51 4.50 6.17
CA ILE A 24 0.74 3.75 4.94
C ILE A 24 0.80 2.26 5.24
N ARG A 25 0.07 1.44 4.49
CA ARG A 25 0.14 -0.02 4.58
C ARG A 25 0.72 -0.60 3.29
N PHE A 26 1.82 -1.33 3.42
CA PHE A 26 2.41 -2.13 2.35
C PHE A 26 1.89 -3.56 2.45
N ALA A 27 1.32 -4.10 1.39
CA ALA A 27 0.70 -5.43 1.39
C ALA A 27 1.08 -6.25 0.14
N GLY A 28 1.33 -7.54 0.35
CA GLY A 28 1.81 -8.47 -0.67
C GLY A 28 1.80 -9.90 -0.14
N ASP A 29 2.26 -10.89 -0.93
CA ASP A 29 2.34 -12.25 -0.42
C ASP A 29 3.46 -12.37 0.64
N SER A 30 3.30 -13.31 1.56
CA SER A 30 4.35 -13.67 2.50
C SER A 30 5.60 -14.12 1.72
N GLY A 31 6.72 -13.45 1.97
CA GLY A 31 7.98 -13.67 1.25
C GLY A 31 8.25 -12.70 0.09
N ASP A 32 7.31 -11.83 -0.28
CA ASP A 32 7.52 -10.77 -1.29
C ASP A 32 8.29 -9.55 -0.72
N GLY A 33 8.69 -9.61 0.56
CA GLY A 33 9.53 -8.58 1.17
C GLY A 33 8.79 -7.36 1.72
N MET A 34 7.49 -7.45 2.01
CA MET A 34 6.71 -6.32 2.56
C MET A 34 7.29 -5.76 3.86
N GLN A 35 7.83 -6.64 4.71
CA GLN A 35 8.48 -6.24 5.94
C GLN A 35 9.79 -5.51 5.68
N LEU A 36 10.55 -5.93 4.65
CA LEU A 36 11.78 -5.24 4.24
C LEU A 36 11.45 -3.86 3.67
N THR A 37 10.52 -3.78 2.72
CA THR A 37 10.07 -2.52 2.11
C THR A 37 9.56 -1.55 3.16
N GLY A 38 8.66 -2.00 4.04
CA GLY A 38 8.11 -1.19 5.11
C GLY A 38 9.17 -0.73 6.12
N SER A 39 10.12 -1.60 6.47
CA SER A 39 11.24 -1.23 7.36
C SER A 39 12.17 -0.20 6.73
N GLN A 40 12.47 -0.32 5.42
CA GLN A 40 13.28 0.67 4.70
C GLN A 40 12.57 2.02 4.57
N PHE A 41 11.24 2.01 4.38
CA PHE A 41 10.44 3.23 4.41
C PHE A 41 10.47 3.89 5.78
N ALA A 42 10.22 3.12 6.85
CA ALA A 42 10.27 3.62 8.23
C ALA A 42 11.66 4.20 8.57
N LEU A 43 12.74 3.50 8.20
CA LEU A 43 14.10 4.00 8.38
C LEU A 43 14.32 5.33 7.64
N SER A 44 13.88 5.42 6.40
CA SER A 44 13.99 6.65 5.60
C SER A 44 13.22 7.81 6.24
N SER A 45 12.01 7.55 6.75
CA SER A 45 11.21 8.52 7.50
C SER A 45 11.88 8.98 8.80
N ALA A 46 12.51 8.08 9.54
CA ALA A 46 13.26 8.44 10.74
C ALA A 46 14.48 9.30 10.43
N ILE A 47 15.21 9.01 9.35
CA ILE A 47 16.39 9.78 8.93
C ILE A 47 16.04 11.24 8.62
N VAL A 48 14.85 11.50 8.08
CA VAL A 48 14.37 12.87 7.82
C VAL A 48 13.73 13.54 9.04
N GLY A 49 13.70 12.86 10.20
CA GLY A 49 13.29 13.43 11.49
C GLY A 49 11.80 13.29 11.82
N ASN A 50 11.05 12.46 11.09
CA ASN A 50 9.66 12.15 11.46
C ASN A 50 9.63 11.19 12.64
N ASP A 51 8.71 11.39 13.56
CA ASP A 51 8.36 10.34 14.51
C ASP A 51 7.55 9.27 13.80
N LEU A 52 7.60 8.03 14.28
CA LEU A 52 6.92 6.92 13.64
C LEU A 52 6.54 5.79 14.59
N SER A 53 5.51 5.05 14.20
CA SER A 53 5.14 3.77 14.79
C SER A 53 4.83 2.78 13.67
N THR A 54 5.22 1.52 13.86
CA THR A 54 5.10 0.47 12.85
C THR A 54 4.31 -0.70 13.38
N PHE A 55 3.57 -1.36 12.48
CA PHE A 55 2.85 -2.58 12.81
C PHE A 55 3.06 -3.63 11.70
N PRO A 56 3.86 -4.67 11.95
CA PRO A 56 3.98 -5.80 11.04
C PRO A 56 2.78 -6.74 11.23
N ASP A 57 2.15 -7.12 10.12
CA ASP A 57 1.02 -8.05 10.08
C ASP A 57 1.38 -9.29 9.24
N PHE A 58 1.14 -10.46 9.80
CA PHE A 58 1.54 -11.74 9.22
C PHE A 58 0.35 -12.68 9.15
N PRO A 59 0.19 -13.41 8.03
CA PRO A 59 -0.87 -14.39 7.91
C PRO A 59 -0.63 -15.54 8.89
N ALA A 60 -1.71 -16.11 9.41
CA ALA A 60 -1.64 -17.32 10.24
C ALA A 60 -1.20 -18.56 9.44
N GLU A 61 -1.34 -18.54 8.11
CA GLU A 61 -1.04 -19.67 7.24
C GLU A 61 0.45 -19.68 6.86
N ILE A 62 1.18 -20.68 7.33
CA ILE A 62 2.64 -20.79 7.15
C ILE A 62 3.02 -21.09 5.69
N ARG A 63 2.13 -21.74 4.91
CA ARG A 63 2.40 -22.10 3.50
C ARG A 63 1.20 -21.86 2.59
N ALA A 64 0.67 -20.64 2.64
CA ALA A 64 -0.40 -20.26 1.73
C ALA A 64 0.08 -20.31 0.27
N PRO A 65 -0.77 -20.77 -0.66
CA PRO A 65 -0.46 -20.65 -2.09
C PRO A 65 -0.23 -19.19 -2.48
N ALA A 66 0.86 -18.90 -3.20
CA ALA A 66 1.16 -17.56 -3.69
C ALA A 66 0.01 -17.00 -4.55
N GLY A 67 -0.37 -15.75 -4.29
CA GLY A 67 -1.49 -15.02 -4.88
C GLY A 67 -2.84 -15.34 -4.26
N SER A 68 -2.88 -15.99 -3.09
CA SER A 68 -4.11 -16.25 -2.35
C SER A 68 -4.26 -15.30 -1.16
N THR A 69 -5.49 -14.99 -0.79
CA THR A 69 -5.80 -14.06 0.32
C THR A 69 -5.29 -14.56 1.68
N PHE A 70 -5.13 -15.87 1.85
CA PHE A 70 -4.62 -16.48 3.10
C PHE A 70 -3.13 -16.24 3.33
N GLY A 71 -2.39 -15.91 2.27
CA GLY A 71 -0.94 -15.70 2.32
C GLY A 71 -0.52 -14.26 2.35
N VAL A 72 -1.47 -13.33 2.44
CA VAL A 72 -1.17 -11.89 2.43
C VAL A 72 -0.51 -11.51 3.74
N SER A 73 0.61 -10.82 3.64
CA SER A 73 1.28 -10.13 4.75
C SER A 73 1.25 -8.64 4.51
N ALA A 74 1.31 -7.87 5.59
CA ALA A 74 1.37 -6.43 5.50
C ALA A 74 2.38 -5.82 6.48
N PHE A 75 2.75 -4.58 6.20
CA PHE A 75 3.56 -3.75 7.09
C PHE A 75 3.00 -2.34 7.07
N GLN A 76 2.55 -1.88 8.23
CA GLN A 76 1.99 -0.54 8.39
C GLN A 76 3.03 0.39 9.00
N VAL A 77 3.08 1.62 8.47
CA VAL A 77 3.91 2.71 8.96
C VAL A 77 3.03 3.93 9.18
N HIS A 78 2.92 4.36 10.42
CA HIS A 78 2.39 5.67 10.78
C HIS A 78 3.57 6.59 11.04
N PHE A 79 3.69 7.69 10.31
CA PHE A 79 4.74 8.68 10.51
C PHE A 79 4.16 10.08 10.59
N SER A 80 4.81 10.96 11.35
CA SER A 80 4.29 12.29 11.68
C SER A 80 5.41 13.30 11.96
N ALA A 81 5.08 14.57 11.75
CA ALA A 81 5.89 15.70 12.22
C ALA A 81 5.77 15.93 13.75
N GLN A 82 4.86 15.22 14.41
CA GLN A 82 4.58 15.26 15.85
C GLN A 82 4.75 13.87 16.47
N ASN A 83 4.76 13.81 17.80
CA ASN A 83 4.91 12.53 18.51
C ASN A 83 3.76 11.56 18.19
N ILE A 84 4.09 10.30 17.87
CA ILE A 84 3.17 9.19 17.63
C ILE A 84 3.28 8.16 18.76
N LEU A 85 2.13 7.66 19.21
CA LEU A 85 2.05 6.60 20.22
C LEU A 85 1.41 5.31 19.69
N THR A 86 0.75 5.35 18.53
CA THR A 86 0.02 4.22 17.96
C THR A 86 0.38 4.04 16.47
N PRO A 87 0.33 2.82 15.94
CA PRO A 87 0.61 2.58 14.52
C PRO A 87 -0.51 3.06 13.57
N GLY A 88 -1.56 3.72 14.06
CA GLY A 88 -2.76 4.05 13.30
C GLY A 88 -3.73 2.87 13.16
N ASP A 89 -5.02 3.15 12.96
CA ASP A 89 -6.06 2.12 12.79
C ASP A 89 -6.31 1.85 11.30
N GLU A 90 -6.83 2.84 10.58
CA GLU A 90 -7.14 2.77 9.14
C GLU A 90 -5.98 3.39 8.33
N PRO A 91 -5.42 2.71 7.32
CA PRO A 91 -4.43 3.32 6.42
C PRO A 91 -5.08 4.33 5.49
N GLU A 92 -4.41 5.45 5.21
CA GLU A 92 -4.82 6.38 4.16
C GLU A 92 -4.18 6.06 2.80
N VAL A 93 -3.09 5.28 2.81
CA VAL A 93 -2.42 4.78 1.62
C VAL A 93 -2.23 3.28 1.70
N LEU A 94 -2.76 2.56 0.72
CA LEU A 94 -2.54 1.13 0.53
C LEU A 94 -1.62 0.89 -0.66
N VAL A 95 -0.43 0.35 -0.42
CA VAL A 95 0.47 -0.16 -1.47
C VAL A 95 0.22 -1.67 -1.61
N ALA A 96 -0.52 -2.08 -2.64
CA ALA A 96 -0.90 -3.46 -2.88
C ALA A 96 -0.13 -4.06 -4.07
N MET A 97 0.75 -5.02 -3.77
CA MET A 97 1.63 -5.64 -4.77
C MET A 97 0.95 -6.68 -5.65
N ASN A 98 -0.26 -7.12 -5.29
CA ASN A 98 -1.03 -8.11 -6.05
C ASN A 98 -2.54 -8.01 -5.74
N PRO A 99 -3.41 -8.70 -6.52
CA PRO A 99 -4.85 -8.67 -6.29
C PRO A 99 -5.29 -9.22 -4.92
N ALA A 100 -4.60 -10.25 -4.40
CA ALA A 100 -4.94 -10.80 -3.09
C ALA A 100 -4.71 -9.77 -1.98
N ALA A 101 -3.58 -9.05 -2.05
CA ALA A 101 -3.24 -7.98 -1.12
C ALA A 101 -4.26 -6.84 -1.16
N LEU A 102 -4.70 -6.43 -2.36
CA LEU A 102 -5.78 -5.46 -2.53
C LEU A 102 -7.06 -5.96 -1.86
N LYS A 103 -7.52 -7.17 -2.19
CA LYS A 103 -8.76 -7.74 -1.66
C LYS A 103 -8.79 -7.82 -0.14
N THR A 104 -7.69 -8.25 0.46
CA THR A 104 -7.59 -8.44 1.90
C THR A 104 -7.61 -7.12 2.67
N ASN A 105 -7.10 -6.03 2.10
CA ASN A 105 -6.88 -4.77 2.83
C ASN A 105 -7.79 -3.61 2.40
N LEU A 106 -8.52 -3.74 1.28
CA LEU A 106 -9.31 -2.64 0.73
C LEU A 106 -10.39 -2.14 1.70
N ALA A 107 -10.97 -3.04 2.51
CA ALA A 107 -12.02 -2.68 3.46
C ALA A 107 -11.53 -1.82 4.63
N ASP A 108 -10.22 -1.85 4.94
CA ASP A 108 -9.62 -1.07 6.02
C ASP A 108 -9.12 0.30 5.54
N LEU A 109 -9.03 0.52 4.22
CA LEU A 109 -8.52 1.77 3.64
C LEU A 109 -9.54 2.88 3.82
N ASP A 110 -9.06 4.05 4.27
CA ASP A 110 -9.88 5.25 4.41
C ASP A 110 -10.69 5.54 3.14
N PRO A 111 -11.96 5.96 3.25
CA PRO A 111 -12.73 6.45 2.13
C PRO A 111 -12.01 7.62 1.42
N GLY A 112 -11.79 7.52 0.11
CA GLY A 112 -11.00 8.51 -0.65
C GLY A 112 -9.48 8.34 -0.51
N GLY A 113 -9.03 7.30 0.19
CA GLY A 113 -7.64 6.91 0.35
C GLY A 113 -6.95 6.63 -0.99
N MET A 114 -5.62 6.53 -0.93
CA MET A 114 -4.79 6.24 -2.09
C MET A 114 -4.49 4.76 -2.19
N ILE A 115 -4.64 4.20 -3.40
CA ILE A 115 -4.25 2.84 -3.71
C ILE A 115 -3.09 2.90 -4.69
N VAL A 116 -1.95 2.35 -4.34
CA VAL A 116 -0.81 2.18 -5.24
C VAL A 116 -0.68 0.70 -5.57
N ILE A 117 -0.75 0.34 -6.85
CA ILE A 117 -0.72 -1.06 -7.28
C ILE A 117 0.33 -1.32 -8.33
N ASP A 118 0.91 -2.53 -8.28
CA ASP A 118 1.68 -3.07 -9.39
C ASP A 118 0.72 -3.68 -10.43
N ARG A 119 0.44 -2.95 -11.51
CA ARG A 119 -0.52 -3.35 -12.55
C ARG A 119 -0.18 -4.70 -13.19
N ASP A 120 1.12 -4.99 -13.37
CA ASP A 120 1.58 -6.24 -13.99
C ASP A 120 1.18 -7.49 -13.18
N SER A 121 0.88 -7.31 -11.89
CA SER A 121 0.42 -8.38 -11.00
C SER A 121 -1.06 -8.76 -11.21
N PHE A 122 -1.88 -7.93 -11.89
CA PHE A 122 -3.32 -8.12 -12.10
C PHE A 122 -3.64 -9.00 -13.34
N SER A 123 -2.89 -10.08 -13.51
CA SER A 123 -3.17 -11.08 -14.56
C SER A 123 -4.38 -11.97 -14.21
N ASP A 124 -5.06 -12.53 -15.21
CA ASP A 124 -6.17 -13.48 -15.03
C ASP A 124 -5.85 -14.62 -14.04
N LYS A 125 -4.61 -15.10 -14.06
CA LYS A 125 -4.15 -16.16 -13.16
C LYS A 125 -4.19 -15.71 -11.70
N ASN A 126 -3.72 -14.49 -11.42
CA ASN A 126 -3.67 -13.95 -10.07
C ASN A 126 -5.07 -13.50 -9.60
N LEU A 127 -5.88 -12.93 -10.48
CA LEU A 127 -7.28 -12.62 -10.21
C LEU A 127 -8.06 -13.87 -9.78
N ARG A 128 -7.94 -14.97 -10.54
CA ARG A 128 -8.56 -16.26 -10.17
C ARG A 128 -8.10 -16.79 -8.81
N LYS A 129 -6.80 -16.70 -8.50
CA LYS A 129 -6.25 -17.14 -7.20
C LYS A 129 -6.76 -16.28 -6.03
N ALA A 130 -6.91 -14.98 -6.25
CA ALA A 130 -7.51 -14.04 -5.31
C ALA A 130 -9.06 -14.09 -5.30
N ARG A 131 -9.65 -15.00 -6.10
CA ARG A 131 -11.10 -15.20 -6.23
C ARG A 131 -11.85 -13.95 -6.69
N TYR A 132 -11.25 -13.19 -7.60
CA TYR A 132 -11.96 -12.13 -8.33
C TYR A 132 -12.75 -12.74 -9.49
N GLU A 133 -13.98 -12.24 -9.67
CA GLU A 133 -14.81 -12.55 -10.84
C GLU A 133 -14.43 -11.66 -12.02
N GLU A 134 -14.24 -10.37 -11.74
CA GLU A 134 -13.82 -9.34 -12.69
C GLU A 134 -12.56 -8.62 -12.19
N ASN A 135 -11.85 -7.94 -13.11
CA ASN A 135 -10.67 -7.17 -12.75
C ASN A 135 -11.09 -5.90 -11.98
N PRO A 136 -10.66 -5.71 -10.71
CA PRO A 136 -11.04 -4.53 -9.93
C PRO A 136 -10.54 -3.20 -10.53
N LEU A 137 -9.60 -3.28 -11.49
CA LEU A 137 -9.11 -2.10 -12.21
C LEU A 137 -10.03 -1.65 -13.34
N GLU A 138 -11.03 -2.47 -13.68
CA GLU A 138 -11.91 -2.29 -14.84
C GLU A 138 -13.41 -2.32 -14.47
N ASP A 139 -13.77 -2.83 -13.29
CA ASP A 139 -15.16 -3.06 -12.84
C ASP A 139 -15.79 -1.90 -12.03
N GLN A 140 -15.10 -0.75 -11.95
CA GLN A 140 -15.51 0.43 -11.18
C GLN A 140 -15.54 0.24 -9.65
N SER A 141 -15.10 -0.90 -9.12
CA SER A 141 -15.06 -1.16 -7.67
C SER A 141 -14.14 -0.19 -6.90
N LEU A 142 -13.20 0.45 -7.59
CA LEU A 142 -12.23 1.38 -6.99
C LEU A 142 -12.57 2.88 -7.19
N GLU A 143 -13.74 3.22 -7.72
CA GLU A 143 -14.12 4.62 -8.01
C GLU A 143 -14.08 5.56 -6.79
N GLY A 144 -14.27 5.02 -5.58
CA GLY A 144 -14.18 5.76 -4.33
C GLY A 144 -12.75 6.10 -3.86
N TYR A 145 -11.73 5.65 -4.59
CA TYR A 145 -10.32 5.77 -4.19
C TYR A 145 -9.47 6.46 -5.24
N ARG A 146 -8.33 7.00 -4.81
CA ARG A 146 -7.30 7.53 -5.72
C ARG A 146 -6.37 6.40 -6.13
N VAL A 147 -6.58 5.82 -7.32
CA VAL A 147 -5.78 4.69 -7.81
C VAL A 147 -4.57 5.17 -8.62
N LEU A 148 -3.38 4.78 -8.17
CA LEU A 148 -2.12 4.91 -8.89
C LEU A 148 -1.65 3.52 -9.34
N ALA A 149 -1.98 3.17 -10.58
CA ALA A 149 -1.55 1.92 -11.19
C ALA A 149 -0.21 2.09 -11.91
N LEU A 150 0.82 1.42 -11.43
CA LEU A 150 2.20 1.50 -11.92
C LEU A 150 2.68 0.16 -12.44
N ASP A 151 3.61 0.18 -13.39
CA ASP A 151 4.29 -1.04 -13.85
C ASP A 151 5.52 -1.28 -12.95
N MET A 152 5.30 -1.48 -11.65
CA MET A 152 6.39 -1.52 -10.66
C MET A 152 7.39 -2.64 -10.96
N SER A 153 6.88 -3.85 -11.23
CA SER A 153 7.71 -4.99 -11.60
C SER A 153 8.59 -4.70 -12.81
N ARG A 154 8.02 -4.10 -13.86
CA ARG A 154 8.74 -3.73 -15.08
C ARG A 154 9.79 -2.64 -14.82
N LEU A 155 9.48 -1.64 -13.99
CA LEU A 155 10.42 -0.59 -13.61
C LEU A 155 11.60 -1.16 -12.82
N THR A 156 11.35 -2.08 -11.88
CA THR A 156 12.38 -2.77 -11.11
C THR A 156 13.29 -3.59 -12.03
N GLN A 157 12.73 -4.39 -12.94
CA GLN A 157 13.51 -5.15 -13.92
C GLN A 157 14.37 -4.25 -14.80
N ALA A 158 13.81 -3.13 -15.26
CA ALA A 158 14.54 -2.17 -16.08
C ALA A 158 15.72 -1.55 -15.31
N ALA A 159 15.54 -1.22 -14.02
CA ALA A 159 16.57 -0.65 -13.17
C ALA A 159 17.75 -1.61 -12.93
N VAL A 160 17.47 -2.91 -12.82
CA VAL A 160 18.51 -3.92 -12.53
C VAL A 160 19.07 -4.63 -13.76
N LYS A 161 18.58 -4.31 -14.96
CA LYS A 161 19.03 -4.88 -16.24
C LYS A 161 20.56 -4.87 -16.45
N PRO A 162 21.32 -3.81 -16.06
CA PRO A 162 22.77 -3.78 -16.24
C PRO A 162 23.54 -4.84 -15.45
N PHE A 163 22.93 -5.42 -14.41
CA PHE A 163 23.58 -6.39 -13.53
C PHE A 163 23.51 -7.84 -14.04
N GLY A 164 22.89 -8.07 -15.21
CA GLY A 164 22.87 -9.40 -15.84
C GLY A 164 22.05 -10.45 -15.08
N LEU A 165 21.11 -10.02 -14.23
CA LEU A 165 20.23 -10.90 -13.46
C LEU A 165 19.25 -11.63 -14.36
N SER A 166 18.87 -12.86 -13.98
CA SER A 166 17.75 -13.55 -14.62
C SER A 166 16.42 -12.86 -14.31
N GLN A 167 15.39 -13.12 -15.11
CA GLN A 167 14.04 -12.58 -14.91
C GLN A 167 13.47 -12.84 -13.52
N LYS A 168 13.80 -13.98 -12.92
CA LYS A 168 13.35 -14.34 -11.57
C LYS A 168 14.12 -13.59 -10.49
N GLU A 169 15.42 -13.38 -10.69
CA GLU A 169 16.29 -12.65 -9.75
C GLU A 169 16.01 -11.14 -9.81
N SER A 170 15.67 -10.60 -10.98
CA SER A 170 15.38 -9.18 -11.13
C SER A 170 14.10 -8.71 -10.41
N LEU A 171 13.30 -9.63 -9.90
CA LEU A 171 12.07 -9.37 -9.15
C LEU A 171 12.18 -9.76 -7.67
N ARG A 172 13.39 -9.99 -7.16
CA ARG A 172 13.65 -10.48 -5.79
C ARG A 172 14.79 -9.76 -5.10
#